data_AF-A0A1F5WGL8-F1
#
_entry.id   AF-A0A1F5WGL8-F1
#
_cell.length_a   1.000
_cell.length_b   1.000
_cell.length_c   1.000
_cell.angle_alpha   90.00
_cell.angle_beta   90.00
_cell.angle_gamma   90.00
#
_symmetry.space_group_name_H-M   'P 1'
#
loop_
_entity.id
_entity.type
_entity.pdbx_description
1 polymer ?
#
loop_
_entity_poly.entity_id
_entity_poly.type
_entity_poly.pdbx_seq_one_letter_code
_entity_poly.pdbx_strand_id
1 'polypeptide(L)' 'MENSKEKIENMPFAQTEAEIAFEKIAQRIDKLFQKKHLSEKEQDELNLLFNNAMIIQEILEGKTPEEL' A
#
# COMPACT_ATOMS: atom_id res chain seq x y z
N MET A 1 -44.48 -1.35 11.74
CA MET A 1 -43.27 -2.19 11.89
C MET A 1 -42.09 -1.25 11.87
N GLU A 2 -41.70 -0.81 13.06
CA GLU A 2 -40.57 0.09 13.28
C GLU A 2 -39.25 -0.67 13.21
N ASN A 3 -38.23 0.04 12.73
CA ASN A 3 -36.81 -0.13 13.04
C ASN A 3 -36.14 -1.45 12.66
N SER A 4 -35.76 -1.55 11.39
CA SER A 4 -34.57 -2.28 10.96
C SER A 4 -33.46 -1.33 10.50
N LYS A 5 -33.33 -0.17 11.17
CA LYS A 5 -32.26 0.82 10.96
C LYS A 5 -31.05 0.62 11.88
N GLU A 6 -30.95 -0.53 12.55
CA GLU A 6 -29.80 -0.85 13.40
C GLU A 6 -29.22 -2.19 12.99
N LYS A 7 -28.15 -2.10 12.21
CA LYS A 7 -26.92 -2.92 12.28
C LYS A 7 -26.08 -2.62 11.04
N ILE A 8 -25.53 -1.40 10.99
CA ILE A 8 -24.23 -1.22 10.35
C ILE A 8 -23.24 -1.80 11.37
N GLU A 9 -23.22 -3.12 11.47
CA GLU A 9 -22.22 -3.84 12.25
C GLU A 9 -20.86 -3.48 11.66
N ASN A 10 -19.92 -3.16 12.55
CA ASN A 10 -18.51 -2.87 12.28
C ASN A 10 -17.86 -4.01 11.47
N MET A 11 -18.10 -4.07 10.17
CA MET A 11 -17.32 -4.90 9.27
C MET A 11 -15.93 -4.27 9.19
N PRO A 12 -14.84 -5.01 9.45
CA PRO A 12 -13.52 -4.52 9.12
C PRO A 12 -13.56 -4.18 7.62
N PHE A 13 -13.26 -2.93 7.26
CA PHE A 13 -13.13 -2.55 5.86
C PHE A 13 -12.17 -3.55 5.21
N ALA A 14 -12.66 -4.34 4.26
CA ALA A 14 -11.83 -5.27 3.53
C ALA A 14 -10.77 -4.45 2.81
N GLN A 15 -9.50 -4.66 3.15
CA GLN A 15 -8.41 -3.95 2.49
C GLN A 15 -8.44 -4.26 0.98
N THR A 16 -8.27 -3.22 0.17
CA THR A 16 -8.10 -3.36 -1.27
C THR A 16 -6.75 -4.02 -1.57
N GLU A 17 -6.61 -4.61 -2.77
CA GLU A 17 -5.33 -5.19 -3.20
C GLU A 17 -4.20 -4.13 -3.24
N ALA A 18 -4.55 -2.88 -3.54
CA ALA A 18 -3.63 -1.75 -3.54
C ALA A 18 -3.13 -1.43 -2.12
N GLU A 19 -3.99 -1.42 -1.11
CA GLU A 19 -3.60 -1.22 0.29
C GLU A 19 -2.67 -2.34 0.78
N ILE A 20 -3.00 -3.60 0.45
CA ILE A 20 -2.16 -4.76 0.80
C ILE A 20 -0.79 -4.66 0.10
N ALA A 21 -0.74 -4.22 -1.16
CA ALA A 21 0.49 -4.05 -1.89
C ALA A 21 1.35 -2.92 -1.30
N PHE A 22 0.72 -1.79 -0.94
CA PHE A 22 1.39 -0.66 -0.30
C PHE A 22 2.00 -1.07 1.05
N GLU A 23 1.25 -1.79 1.89
CA GLU A 23 1.73 -2.26 3.19
C GLU A 23 2.94 -3.19 3.04
N LYS A 24 2.92 -4.12 2.08
CA LYS A 24 4.06 -5.01 1.80
C LYS A 24 5.30 -4.26 1.35
N ILE A 25 5.14 -3.22 0.53
CA ILE A 25 6.25 -2.36 0.10
C ILE A 25 6.84 -1.63 1.31
N ALA A 26 5.99 -1.00 2.13
CA ALA A 26 6.43 -0.32 3.35
C ALA A 26 7.21 -1.25 4.28
N GLN A 27 6.70 -2.46 4.54
CA GLN A 27 7.38 -3.47 5.36
C GLN A 27 8.74 -3.90 4.77
N ARG A 28 8.88 -3.93 3.44
CA ARG A 28 10.15 -4.29 2.81
C ARG A 28 11.15 -3.14 2.89
N ILE A 29 10.70 -1.92 2.66
CA ILE A 29 11.50 -0.70 2.80
C ILE A 29 12.05 -0.60 4.23
N ASP A 30 11.21 -0.80 5.25
CA ASP A 30 11.63 -0.80 6.66
C ASP A 30 12.73 -1.82 6.95
N LYS A 31 12.59 -3.05 6.42
CA LYS A 31 13.62 -4.10 6.56
C LYS A 31 14.95 -3.72 5.89
N LEU A 32 14.91 -2.96 4.80
CA LEU A 32 16.12 -2.48 4.12
C LEU A 32 16.76 -1.35 4.92
N PHE A 33 15.97 -0.42 5.48
CA PHE A 33 16.49 0.68 6.30
C PHE A 33 17.07 0.24 7.66
N GLN A 34 16.66 -0.92 8.19
CA GLN A 34 17.29 -1.50 9.36
C GLN A 34 18.73 -2.00 9.11
N LYS A 35 19.17 -2.10 7.85
CA LYS A 35 20.52 -2.52 7.50
C LYS A 35 21.49 -1.35 7.63
N LYS A 36 22.65 -1.61 8.23
CA LYS A 36 23.73 -0.62 8.36
C LYS A 36 24.32 -0.21 7.00
N HIS A 37 24.37 -1.15 6.05
CA HIS A 37 24.83 -0.95 4.69
C HIS A 37 23.95 -1.77 3.74
N LEU A 38 23.70 -1.20 2.57
CA LEU A 38 22.97 -1.85 1.48
C LEU A 38 23.96 -2.29 0.43
N SER A 39 23.73 -3.46 -0.16
CA SER A 39 24.38 -3.85 -1.41
C SER A 39 23.81 -3.04 -2.58
N GLU A 40 24.54 -2.99 -3.69
CA GLU A 40 24.09 -2.34 -4.94
C GLU A 40 22.71 -2.87 -5.37
N LYS A 41 22.52 -4.20 -5.34
CA LYS A 41 21.23 -4.83 -5.65
C LYS A 41 20.09 -4.37 -4.73
N GLU A 42 20.36 -4.16 -3.44
CA GLU A 42 19.34 -3.69 -2.49
C GLU A 42 19.05 -2.20 -2.65
N GLN A 43 20.03 -1.44 -3.14
CA GLN A 43 19.86 -0.05 -3.51
C GLN A 43 18.99 0.08 -4.76
N ASP A 44 19.21 -0.78 -5.77
CA ASP A 44 18.33 -0.91 -6.93
C ASP A 44 16.92 -1.35 -6.54
N GLU A 45 16.82 -2.32 -5.61
CA GLU A 45 15.53 -2.78 -5.07
C GLU A 45 14.77 -1.62 -4.39
N LEU A 46 15.44 -0.80 -3.58
CA LEU A 46 14.81 0.38 -2.96
C LEU A 46 14.25 1.35 -3.99
N ASN A 47 14.99 1.64 -5.06
CA ASN A 47 14.52 2.53 -6.13
C ASN A 47 13.24 1.98 -6.78
N LEU A 48 13.19 0.66 -7.03
CA LEU A 48 12.00 0.01 -7.58
C LEU A 48 10.82 0.04 -6.59
N LEU A 49 11.07 -0.19 -5.30
CA LEU A 49 10.06 -0.14 -4.26
C LEU A 49 9.45 1.27 -4.11
N PHE A 50 10.27 2.32 -4.16
CA PHE A 50 9.77 3.70 -4.12
C PHE A 50 8.91 4.04 -5.34
N ASN A 51 9.35 3.67 -6.54
CA ASN A 51 8.54 3.90 -7.76
C ASN A 51 7.20 3.17 -7.68
N ASN A 52 7.19 1.92 -7.22
CA ASN A 52 5.96 1.16 -7.07
C ASN A 52 5.04 1.74 -5.97
N ALA A 53 5.61 2.24 -4.87
CA ALA A 53 4.85 2.92 -3.82
C ALA A 53 4.12 4.16 -4.37
N MET A 54 4.78 4.95 -5.21
CA MET A 54 4.18 6.13 -5.86
C MET A 54 3.01 5.74 -6.75
N ILE A 55 3.17 4.74 -7.62
CA ILE A 55 2.09 4.26 -8.51
C ILE A 55 0.90 3.76 -7.69
N ILE A 56 1.15 2.97 -6.65
CA ILE A 56 0.08 2.44 -5.80
C ILE A 56 -0.63 3.57 -5.05
N GLN A 57 0.11 4.57 -4.55
CA GLN A 57 -0.48 5.74 -3.91
C GLN A 57 -1.42 6.48 -4.85
N GLU A 58 -1.05 6.64 -6.11
CA GLU A 58 -1.89 7.29 -7.12
C GLU A 58 -3.16 6.50 -7.42
N ILE A 59 -3.07 5.16 -7.46
CA ILE A 59 -4.24 4.27 -7.57
C ILE A 59 -5.15 4.42 -6.34
N LEU A 60 -4.59 4.49 -5.13
CA LEU A 60 -5.33 4.69 -3.88
C LEU A 60 -6.01 6.06 -3.80
N GLU A 61 -5.42 7.08 -4.42
CA GLU A 61 -6.00 8.42 -4.58
C GLU A 61 -7.07 8.47 -5.69
N GLY A 62 -7.27 7.37 -6.42
CA GLY A 62 -8.28 7.24 -7.45
C GLY A 62 -7.87 7.73 -8.83
N LYS A 63 -6.57 7.95 -9.08
CA LYS A 63 -6.06 8.26 -10.43
C LYS A 63 -6.18 7.03 -11.32
N THR A 64 -6.66 7.21 -12.55
CA THR A 64 -6.72 6.10 -13.51
C THR A 64 -5.34 5.87 -14.16
N PRO A 65 -5.04 4.66 -14.67
CA PRO A 65 -3.77 4.38 -15.34
C PRO A 65 -3.45 5.30 -16.54
N GLU A 66 -4.44 5.99 -17.12
CA GLU A 66 -4.21 6.98 -18.18
C GLU A 66 -3.66 8.32 -17.67
N GLU A 67 -3.70 8.57 -16.36
CA GLU A 67 -3.22 9.80 -15.70
C GLU A 67 -1.81 9.66 -15.10
N LEU A 68 -1.20 8.48 -15.22
CA LEU A 68 0.17 8.13 -14.80
C LEU A 68 1.18 8.36 -15.94
#